data_AF-A0A6L7F0H7-F1
#
_entry.id   AF-A0A6L7F0H7-F1
#
_cell.length_a   1.000
_cell.length_b   1.000
_cell.length_c   1.000
_cell.angle_alpha   90.00
_cell.angle_beta   90.00
_cell.angle_gamma   90.00
#
_symmetry.space_group_name_H-M   'P 1'
#
loop_
_entity.id
_entity.type
_entity.pdbx_description
1 polymer ?
#
loop_
_entity_poly.entity_id
_entity_poly.type
_entity_poly.pdbx_seq_one_letter_code
_entity_poly.pdbx_strand_id
1 'polypeptide(L)'
;MRRAERDLKRDGVHATVTPPPSLPAGARRGVEFVLRRTSPTCLERCLVLQTWLAAQHVPCEIVVGVARDADRVRAHAWLDVERHDAVALGYSELHRLPPP
;
A
#
# COMPACT_ATOMS: atom_id res chain seq x y z
N MET A 1 1.64 8.62 8.31
CA MET A 1 2.84 8.53 7.45
C MET A 1 4.09 8.25 8.23
N ARG A 2 4.64 9.18 9.05
CA ARG A 2 5.88 8.93 9.82
C ARG A 2 5.88 7.65 10.66
N ARG A 3 4.72 7.21 11.16
CA ARG A 3 4.59 5.93 11.88
C ARG A 3 4.73 4.72 10.94
N ALA A 4 3.99 4.67 9.82
CA ALA A 4 4.13 3.62 8.80
C ALA A 4 5.57 3.52 8.25
N GLU A 5 6.22 4.66 7.99
CA GLU A 5 7.64 4.72 7.60
C GLU A 5 8.55 4.10 8.67
N ARG A 6 8.33 4.44 9.95
CA ARG A 6 9.10 3.87 11.06
C ARG A 6 8.85 2.37 11.25
N ASP A 7 7.60 1.95 11.15
CA ASP A 7 7.22 0.54 11.31
C ASP A 7 7.81 -0.28 10.15
N LEU A 8 7.77 0.20 8.91
CA LEU A 8 8.47 -0.42 7.78
C LEU A 8 9.99 -0.48 7.97
N LYS A 9 10.61 0.59 8.46
CA LYS A 9 12.06 0.60 8.76
C LYS A 9 12.44 -0.38 9.86
N ARG A 10 11.53 -0.65 10.80
CA ARG A 10 11.76 -1.55 11.94
C ARG A 10 11.50 -3.02 11.57
N ASP A 11 10.37 -3.29 10.93
CA ASP A 11 9.79 -4.64 10.80
C ASP A 11 9.78 -5.15 9.34
N GLY A 12 10.23 -4.32 8.38
CA GLY A 12 10.21 -4.68 6.97
C GLY A 12 8.80 -4.96 6.47
N VAL A 13 8.65 -5.97 5.62
CA VAL A 13 7.35 -6.36 5.06
C VAL A 13 6.35 -6.89 6.10
N HIS A 14 6.78 -7.17 7.32
CA HIS A 14 5.92 -7.57 8.44
C HIS A 14 5.34 -6.38 9.22
N ALA A 15 5.62 -5.15 8.78
CA ALA A 15 5.14 -3.95 9.44
C ALA A 15 3.60 -3.88 9.44
N THR A 16 3.02 -3.86 10.63
CA THR A 16 1.59 -3.60 10.83
C THR A 16 1.38 -2.11 11.11
N VAL A 17 0.57 -1.44 10.29
CA VAL A 17 0.20 -0.05 10.54
C VAL A 17 -1.00 -0.03 11.50
N THR A 18 -0.90 0.72 12.58
CA THR A 18 -2.03 0.89 13.52
C THR A 18 -3.24 1.47 12.76
N PRO A 19 -4.44 0.87 12.89
CA PRO A 19 -5.61 1.37 12.20
C PRO A 19 -5.90 2.83 12.57
N PRO A 20 -6.25 3.67 11.59
CA PRO A 20 -6.74 5.01 11.89
C PRO A 20 -8.01 4.90 12.74
N PRO A 21 -8.34 5.91 13.58
CA PRO A 21 -9.63 5.97 14.26
C PRO A 21 -10.75 5.81 13.23
N SER A 22 -11.89 5.23 13.63
CA SER A 22 -13.01 4.95 12.74
C SER A 22 -13.46 6.23 12.04
N LEU A 23 -13.13 6.35 10.76
CA LEU A 23 -13.51 7.47 9.92
C LEU A 23 -14.76 7.11 9.12
N PRO A 24 -15.65 8.07 8.79
CA PRO A 24 -16.76 7.84 7.88
C PRO A 24 -16.26 7.36 6.52
N ALA A 25 -17.05 6.57 5.80
CA ALA A 25 -16.69 6.05 4.46
C ALA A 25 -16.27 7.15 3.46
N GLY A 26 -16.78 8.38 3.61
CA GLY A 26 -16.39 9.55 2.82
C GLY A 26 -14.96 10.06 3.07
N ALA A 27 -14.26 9.55 4.08
CA ALA A 27 -12.91 9.95 4.45
C ALA A 27 -11.82 9.46 3.48
N ARG A 28 -12.16 8.63 2.47
CA ARG A 28 -11.25 8.23 1.38
C ARG A 28 -10.50 9.43 0.80
N ARG A 29 -11.23 10.52 0.51
CA ARG A 29 -10.65 11.77 0.00
C ARG A 29 -9.63 12.38 0.95
N GLY A 30 -9.86 12.30 2.26
CA GLY A 30 -8.93 12.78 3.28
C GLY A 30 -7.65 11.93 3.33
N VAL A 31 -7.79 10.61 3.26
CA VAL A 31 -6.65 9.68 3.19
C VAL A 31 -5.83 9.94 1.92
N GLU A 32 -6.47 10.00 0.76
CA GLU A 32 -5.83 10.32 -0.52
C GLU A 32 -5.14 11.69 -0.51
N PHE A 33 -5.75 12.70 0.11
CA PHE A 33 -5.16 14.03 0.24
C PHE A 33 -3.88 14.00 1.08
N VAL A 34 -3.89 13.30 2.22
CA VAL A 34 -2.70 13.13 3.06
C VAL A 34 -1.60 12.37 2.31
N LEU A 35 -1.95 11.30 1.60
CA LEU A 35 -1.01 10.55 0.77
C LEU A 35 -0.38 11.44 -0.31
N ARG A 36 -1.19 12.25 -1.01
CA ARG A 36 -0.70 13.23 -2.00
C ARG A 36 0.26 14.26 -1.41
N ARG A 37 0.00 14.73 -0.18
CA ARG A 37 0.82 15.77 0.47
C ARG A 37 2.14 15.24 1.03
N THR A 38 2.22 13.95 1.31
CA THR A 38 3.36 13.34 2.00
C THR A 38 4.27 12.52 1.10
N SER A 39 3.86 12.30 -0.16
CA SER A 39 4.63 11.59 -1.19
C SER A 39 5.28 10.28 -0.71
N PRO A 40 4.50 9.35 -0.13
CA PRO A 40 5.02 8.07 0.34
C PRO A 40 5.58 7.22 -0.79
N THR A 41 6.38 6.22 -0.41
CA THR A 41 6.68 5.09 -1.28
C THR A 41 5.41 4.29 -1.62
N CYS A 42 5.47 3.51 -2.70
CA CYS A 42 4.35 2.64 -3.10
C CYS A 42 3.91 1.67 -2.00
N LEU A 43 4.86 1.11 -1.24
CA LEU A 43 4.58 0.18 -0.15
C LEU A 43 3.93 0.87 1.05
N GLU A 44 4.44 2.04 1.47
CA GLU A 44 3.84 2.85 2.54
C GLU A 44 2.41 3.25 2.21
N ARG A 45 2.16 3.68 0.96
CA ARG A 45 0.83 4.00 0.47
C ARG A 45 -0.10 2.79 0.62
N CYS A 46 0.33 1.63 0.15
CA CYS A 46 -0.49 0.42 0.17
C CYS A 46 -0.79 -0.04 1.61
N LEU A 47 0.19 -0.02 2.52
CA LEU A 47 -0.04 -0.34 3.93
C LEU A 47 -1.08 0.56 4.59
N VAL A 48 -1.01 1.87 4.34
CA VAL A 48 -2.00 2.82 4.87
C VAL A 48 -3.39 2.56 4.31
N LEU A 49 -3.49 2.34 2.99
CA LEU A 49 -4.78 2.09 2.35
C LEU A 49 -5.38 0.74 2.74
N GLN A 50 -4.59 -0.33 2.79
CA GLN A 50 -5.01 -1.65 3.23
C GLN A 50 -5.56 -1.60 4.66
N THR A 51 -4.83 -0.97 5.56
CA THR A 51 -5.26 -0.82 6.96
C THR A 51 -6.56 -0.02 7.06
N TRP A 52 -6.70 1.05 6.28
CA TRP A 52 -7.93 1.84 6.24
C TRP A 52 -9.11 1.04 5.67
N LEU A 53 -8.91 0.30 4.57
CA LEU A 53 -9.94 -0.52 3.94
C LEU A 53 -10.38 -1.68 4.83
N ALA A 54 -9.44 -2.34 5.53
CA ALA A 54 -9.73 -3.37 6.52
C ALA A 54 -10.62 -2.83 7.64
N ALA A 55 -10.35 -1.61 8.15
CA ALA A 55 -11.20 -0.95 9.14
C ALA A 55 -12.61 -0.59 8.61
N GLN A 56 -12.82 -0.61 7.29
CA GLN A 56 -14.12 -0.44 6.64
C GLN A 56 -14.74 -1.77 6.20
N HIS A 57 -14.22 -2.91 6.67
CA HIS A 57 -14.66 -4.27 6.29
C HIS A 57 -14.48 -4.59 4.79
N VAL A 58 -13.50 -3.97 4.15
CA VAL A 58 -13.09 -4.26 2.77
C VAL A 58 -11.67 -4.83 2.81
N PRO A 59 -11.50 -6.12 3.13
CA PRO A 59 -10.17 -6.73 3.14
C PRO A 59 -9.59 -6.75 1.72
N CYS A 60 -8.34 -6.33 1.60
CA CYS A 60 -7.58 -6.35 0.35
C CYS A 60 -6.15 -6.78 0.65
N GLU A 61 -5.51 -7.44 -0.32
CA GLU A 61 -4.10 -7.80 -0.22
C GLU A 61 -3.21 -6.70 -0.82
N ILE A 62 -2.01 -6.53 -0.28
CA ILE A 62 -0.96 -5.77 -0.97
C ILE A 62 -0.17 -6.76 -1.81
N VAL A 63 -0.05 -6.46 -3.10
CA VAL A 63 0.79 -7.21 -4.02
C VAL A 63 2.10 -6.44 -4.22
N VAL A 64 3.23 -7.12 -4.06
CA VAL A 64 4.57 -6.61 -4.32
C VAL A 64 5.09 -7.29 -5.58
N GLY A 65 5.53 -6.50 -6.54
CA GLY A 65 6.05 -7.00 -7.81
C GLY A 65 7.30 -6.26 -8.28
N VAL A 66 7.95 -6.87 -9.27
CA VAL A 66 9.16 -6.35 -9.90
C VAL A 66 9.00 -6.31 -11.42
N ALA A 67 9.57 -5.29 -12.03
CA ALA A 67 9.65 -5.14 -13.48
C ALA A 67 11.12 -4.92 -13.87
N ARG A 68 11.50 -5.44 -15.04
CA ARG A 68 12.80 -5.16 -15.64
C ARG A 68 12.66 -3.99 -16.61
N ASP A 69 13.49 -2.98 -16.43
CA ASP A 69 13.58 -1.80 -17.28
C ASP A 69 15.02 -1.66 -17.77
N ALA A 70 15.29 -2.17 -18.98
CA ALA A 70 16.62 -2.39 -19.51
C ALA A 70 17.54 -3.11 -18.48
N ASP A 71 18.53 -2.42 -17.93
CA ASP A 71 19.48 -2.96 -16.95
C ASP A 71 19.11 -2.67 -15.50
N ARG A 72 17.91 -2.15 -15.24
CA ARG A 72 17.42 -1.82 -13.89
C ARG A 72 16.26 -2.74 -13.51
N VAL A 73 16.20 -3.08 -12.23
CA VAL A 73 15.03 -3.73 -11.61
C VAL A 73 14.24 -2.65 -10.89
N ARG A 74 12.95 -2.55 -11.19
CA ARG A 74 12.01 -1.65 -10.53
C ARG A 74 11.10 -2.46 -9.64
N ALA A 75 10.97 -2.06 -8.37
CA ALA A 75 10.00 -2.62 -7.44
C ALA A 75 8.75 -1.73 -7.37
N HIS A 76 7.58 -2.35 -7.25
CA HIS A 76 6.33 -1.65 -7.03
C HIS A 76 5.40 -2.45 -6.11
N ALA A 77 4.50 -1.76 -5.45
CA ALA A 77 3.45 -2.36 -4.63
C ALA A 77 2.10 -1.70 -4.97
N TRP A 78 1.05 -2.51 -5.06
CA TRP A 78 -0.32 -2.10 -5.36
C TRP A 78 -1.30 -2.92 -4.52
N LEU A 79 -2.56 -2.48 -4.41
CA LEU A 79 -3.61 -3.30 -3.81
C LEU A 79 -4.17 -4.29 -4.83
N ASP A 80 -4.58 -5.48 -4.42
CA ASP A 80 -5.19 -6.48 -5.31
C ASP A 80 -6.44 -5.97 -6.05
N VAL A 81 -7.19 -5.05 -5.46
CA VAL A 81 -8.30 -4.34 -6.11
C VAL A 81 -7.85 -3.44 -7.26
N GLU A 82 -6.57 -3.04 -7.30
CA GLU A 82 -5.91 -2.24 -8.34
C GLU A 82 -5.22 -3.15 -9.40
N ARG A 83 -5.38 -4.48 -9.35
CA ARG A 83 -4.62 -5.44 -10.21
C ARG A 83 -4.79 -5.25 -11.72
N HIS A 84 -5.83 -4.56 -12.16
CA HIS A 84 -6.10 -4.31 -13.58
C HIS A 84 -5.57 -2.97 -14.06
N ASP A 85 -4.97 -2.17 -13.17
CA ASP A 85 -4.39 -0.89 -13.54
C ASP A 85 -3.17 -1.10 -14.45
N ALA A 86 -3.01 -0.22 -15.44
CA ALA A 86 -1.92 -0.30 -16.42
C ALA A 86 -0.52 -0.35 -15.76
N VAL A 87 -0.38 0.26 -14.58
CA VAL A 87 0.86 0.20 -13.79
C VAL A 87 1.09 -1.22 -13.27
N ALA A 88 0.09 -1.90 -12.72
CA ALA A 88 0.22 -3.24 -12.15
C ALA A 88 0.55 -4.30 -13.22
N LEU A 89 -0.05 -4.18 -14.41
CA LEU A 89 0.16 -5.10 -15.53
C LEU A 89 1.61 -5.17 -16.03
N GLY A 90 2.43 -4.15 -15.75
CA GLY A 90 3.84 -4.11 -16.11
C GLY A 90 4.78 -4.85 -15.16
N TYR A 91 4.29 -5.38 -14.03
CA TYR A 91 5.11 -6.01 -13.00
C TYR A 91 4.81 -7.51 -12.88
N SER A 92 5.85 -8.29 -12.64
CA SER A 92 5.72 -9.69 -12.20
C SER A 92 5.55 -9.71 -10.69
N GLU A 93 4.51 -10.40 -10.21
CA GLU A 93 4.26 -10.57 -8.78
C GLU A 93 5.37 -11.39 -8.12
N LEU A 94 5.78 -10.96 -6.92
CA LEU A 94 6.82 -11.60 -6.11
C LEU A 94 6.31 -11.99 -4.72
N HIS A 95 5.44 -11.18 -4.13
CA HIS A 95 4.92 -11.43 -2.78
C HIS A 95 3.55 -10.79 -2.55
N ARG A 96 2.80 -11.33 -1.59
CA ARG A 96 1.52 -10.78 -1.13
C ARG A 96 1.54 -10.59 0.38
N LEU A 97 0.99 -9.47 0.84
CA LEU A 97 0.77 -9.19 2.25
C LEU A 97 -0.73 -9.24 2.54
N PRO A 98 -1.17 -10.13 3.46
CA PRO A 98 -2.58 -10.20 3.83
C PRO A 98 -3.01 -8.94 4.58
N PRO A 99 -4.32 -8.66 4.66
CA PRO A 99 -4.83 -7.61 5.54
C PRO A 99 -4.51 -7.88 7.02
N PRO A 100 -4.38 -6.83 7.85
CA PRO A 100 -4.14 -6.96 9.29
C PRO A 100 -5.32 -7.52 10.07
#